data_AF-A0A349DCJ6-F1
#
_entry.id   AF-A0A349DCJ6-F1
#
_cell.length_a   1.000
_cell.length_b   1.000
_cell.length_c   1.000
_cell.angle_alpha   90.00
_cell.angle_beta   90.00
_cell.angle_gamma   90.00
#
_symmetry.space_group_name_H-M   'P 1'
#
loop_
_entity.id
_entity.type
_entity.pdbx_description
1 polymer ?
#
loop_
_entity_poly.entity_id
_entity_poly.type
_entity_poly.pdbx_seq_one_letter_code
_entity_poly.pdbx_strand_id
1 'polypeptide(L)'
;MMEYFDFVKKVNYEGEQSSNPFAFKFYDPDRVILGKKMSEHLPFAMAWWHNLGAAGADMFGVGTADKSFGAIPGTMEHARAKVDAGFEFMQKLGI
;
A
#
# COMPACT_ATOMS: atom_id res chain seq x y z
N MET A 1 -9.41 3.44 -15.97
CA MET A 1 -8.10 3.52 -15.29
C MET A 1 -7.73 2.08 -14.95
N MET A 2 -6.51 1.65 -15.26
CA MET A 2 -6.06 0.30 -14.93
C MET A 2 -5.84 0.22 -13.41
N GLU A 3 -6.42 -0.76 -12.73
CA GLU A 3 -6.11 -1.05 -11.33
C GLU A 3 -4.98 -2.08 -11.27
N TYR A 4 -3.95 -1.81 -10.47
CA TYR A 4 -2.83 -2.70 -10.23
C TYR A 4 -3.14 -3.79 -9.19
N PHE A 5 -4.08 -3.53 -8.28
CA PHE A 5 -4.43 -4.43 -7.18
C PHE A 5 -5.93 -4.81 -7.20
N ASP A 6 -6.41 -5.33 -8.33
CA ASP A 6 -7.82 -5.65 -8.56
C ASP A 6 -8.42 -6.69 -7.59
N PHE A 7 -7.57 -7.54 -7.00
CA PHE A 7 -7.95 -8.54 -6.00
C PHE A 7 -8.36 -7.96 -4.65
N VAL A 8 -8.10 -6.67 -4.40
CA VAL A 8 -8.43 -6.01 -3.13
C VAL A 8 -9.08 -4.65 -3.37
N LYS A 9 -10.20 -4.42 -2.67
CA LYS A 9 -10.86 -3.12 -2.62
C LYS A 9 -10.21 -2.25 -1.53
N LYS A 10 -10.80 -1.08 -1.26
CA LYS A 10 -10.43 -0.30 -0.08
C LYS A 10 -10.61 -1.14 1.19
N VAL A 11 -9.55 -1.22 1.99
CA VAL A 11 -9.49 -1.95 3.27
C VAL A 11 -10.27 -1.14 4.30
N ASN A 12 -11.25 -1.79 4.93
CA ASN A 12 -12.11 -1.18 5.94
C ASN A 12 -11.82 -1.75 7.33
N TYR A 13 -12.27 -1.04 8.36
CA TYR A 13 -12.28 -1.55 9.73
C TYR A 13 -13.45 -2.53 9.94
N GLU A 14 -13.16 -3.72 10.46
CA GLU A 14 -14.17 -4.74 10.79
C GLU A 14 -14.12 -5.19 12.26
N GLY A 15 -13.13 -4.74 13.03
CA GLY A 15 -12.98 -5.07 14.44
C GLY A 15 -12.17 -6.33 14.74
N GLU A 16 -11.84 -6.49 16.03
CA GLU A 16 -10.87 -7.46 16.53
C GLU A 16 -11.21 -8.93 16.26
N GLN A 17 -12.50 -9.25 16.10
CA GLN A 17 -12.99 -10.60 15.83
C GLN A 17 -13.04 -10.94 14.34
N SER A 18 -12.69 -10.00 13.44
CA SER A 18 -12.70 -10.25 12.00
C SER A 18 -11.61 -11.24 11.60
N SER A 19 -12.02 -12.25 10.83
CA SER A 19 -11.14 -13.20 10.16
C SER A 19 -10.74 -12.79 8.74
N ASN A 20 -11.30 -11.70 8.20
CA ASN A 20 -11.00 -11.22 6.85
C ASN A 20 -9.56 -10.70 6.78
N PRO A 21 -8.64 -11.31 6.00
CA PRO A 21 -7.25 -10.86 5.95
C PRO A 21 -7.09 -9.44 5.37
N PHE A 22 -8.05 -8.96 4.57
CA PHE A 22 -8.04 -7.65 3.91
C PHE A 22 -8.91 -6.60 4.64
N ALA A 23 -8.98 -6.69 5.96
CA ALA A 23 -9.64 -5.71 6.83
C ALA A 23 -8.75 -5.30 8.01
N PHE A 24 -8.92 -4.08 8.50
CA PHE A 24 -8.33 -3.63 9.75
C PHE A 24 -9.11 -4.17 10.95
N LYS A 25 -8.38 -4.73 11.92
CA LYS A 25 -8.97 -5.25 13.16
C LYS A 25 -8.94 -4.22 14.29
N PHE A 26 -7.99 -3.28 14.21
CA PHE A 26 -7.74 -2.30 15.27
C PHE A 26 -7.63 -0.87 14.76
N TYR A 27 -7.23 -0.67 13.50
CA TYR A 27 -7.15 0.65 12.90
C TYR A 27 -8.51 1.10 12.38
N ASP A 28 -9.12 2.01 13.12
CA ASP A 28 -10.33 2.74 12.74
C ASP A 28 -9.94 4.22 12.63
N PRO A 29 -9.76 4.76 11.41
CA PRO A 29 -9.15 6.08 11.20
C PRO A 29 -9.97 7.22 11.84
N ASP A 30 -11.27 7.03 12.04
CA ASP A 30 -12.18 8.02 12.61
C ASP A 30 -12.41 7.87 14.12
N ARG A 31 -11.92 6.78 14.73
CA ARG A 31 -12.01 6.57 16.17
C ARG A 31 -11.30 7.68 16.93
N VAL A 32 -12.00 8.36 17.81
CA VAL A 32 -11.44 9.41 18.66
C VAL A 32 -10.78 8.78 19.90
N ILE A 33 -9.49 9.07 20.08
CA ILE A 33 -8.69 8.66 21.24
C ILE A 33 -8.13 9.95 21.86
N LEU A 34 -8.45 10.19 23.14
CA LEU A 34 -7.97 11.35 23.88
C LEU A 34 -8.18 12.68 23.13
N GLY A 35 -9.32 12.82 22.44
CA GLY A 35 -9.71 14.05 21.74
C GLY A 35 -9.18 14.23 20.31
N LYS A 36 -8.46 13.26 19.73
CA LYS A 36 -8.03 13.27 18.31
C LYS A 36 -8.39 11.95 17.62
N LYS A 37 -8.62 11.99 16.31
CA LYS A 37 -8.83 10.78 15.50
C LYS A 37 -7.57 9.91 15.50
N MET A 38 -7.74 8.60 15.38
CA MET A 38 -6.62 7.65 15.31
C MET A 38 -5.68 7.96 14.14
N SER A 39 -6.23 8.41 13.00
CA SER A 39 -5.46 8.89 11.84
C SER A 39 -4.57 10.10 12.13
N GLU A 40 -4.94 10.95 13.09
CA GLU A 40 -4.12 12.10 13.50
C GLU A 40 -2.99 11.70 14.46
N HIS A 41 -3.21 10.65 15.26
CA HIS A 41 -2.15 10.07 16.10
C HIS A 41 -1.16 9.26 15.28
N LEU A 42 -1.65 8.60 14.24
CA LEU A 42 -0.91 7.70 13.37
C LEU A 42 -0.96 8.22 11.93
N PRO A 43 -0.17 9.27 11.60
CA PRO A 43 -0.03 9.76 10.24
C PRO A 43 0.83 8.75 9.45
N PHE A 44 0.23 7.62 9.11
CA PHE A 44 0.91 6.58 8.35
C PHE A 44 1.39 7.13 7.02
N ALA A 45 2.50 6.58 6.53
CA ALA A 45 3.09 6.93 5.26
C ALA A 45 3.62 5.68 4.57
N MET A 46 3.60 5.69 3.24
CA MET A 46 4.18 4.62 2.44
C MET A 46 5.62 4.96 2.03
N ALA A 47 6.57 4.09 2.37
CA ALA A 47 7.95 4.20 1.92
C ALA A 47 8.10 3.77 0.46
N TRP A 48 8.43 4.72 -0.43
CA TRP A 48 8.54 4.49 -1.88
C TRP A 48 9.55 3.39 -2.25
N TRP A 49 10.72 3.42 -1.60
CA TRP A 49 11.85 2.54 -1.93
C TRP A 49 11.54 1.08 -1.66
N HIS A 50 10.95 0.74 -0.52
CA HIS A 50 10.60 -0.65 -0.21
C HIS A 50 9.36 -1.11 -0.97
N ASN A 51 8.34 -0.26 -1.08
CA ASN A 51 7.06 -0.69 -1.64
C ASN A 51 7.12 -0.84 -3.17
N LEU A 52 7.77 0.11 -3.85
CA LEU A 52 7.75 0.21 -5.32
C LEU A 52 9.14 0.10 -5.97
N GLY A 53 10.22 0.13 -5.20
CA GLY A 53 11.60 0.03 -5.71
C GLY A 53 12.21 -1.36 -5.51
N ALA A 54 12.15 -1.88 -4.29
CA ALA A 54 12.81 -3.13 -3.92
C ALA A 54 12.08 -4.33 -4.55
N ALA A 55 12.82 -5.12 -5.33
CA ALA A 55 12.32 -6.33 -5.98
C ALA A 55 12.70 -7.62 -5.21
N GLY A 56 13.18 -7.52 -3.97
CA GLY A 56 13.50 -8.69 -3.13
C GLY A 56 14.87 -9.32 -3.37
N ALA A 57 15.78 -8.64 -4.06
CA ALA A 57 17.17 -9.08 -4.17
C ALA A 57 17.87 -8.98 -2.80
N ASP A 58 18.80 -9.90 -2.54
CA ASP A 58 19.63 -9.89 -1.34
C ASP A 58 21.11 -10.11 -1.70
N MET A 59 21.97 -10.29 -0.69
CA MET A 59 23.42 -10.46 -0.89
C MET A 59 23.80 -11.75 -1.63
N PHE A 60 22.87 -12.70 -1.75
CA PHE A 60 23.10 -14.05 -2.25
C PHE A 60 22.21 -14.41 -3.44
N GLY A 61 21.27 -13.55 -3.85
CA GLY A 61 20.29 -13.84 -4.89
C GLY A 61 19.72 -12.59 -5.60
N VAL A 62 19.11 -12.83 -6.75
CA VAL A 62 18.49 -11.79 -7.58
C VAL A 62 17.07 -11.46 -7.12
N GLY A 63 16.49 -10.38 -7.66
CA GLY A 63 15.10 -9.98 -7.37
C GLY A 63 14.08 -11.05 -7.78
N THR A 64 13.02 -11.15 -6.99
CA THR A 64 11.96 -12.16 -7.10
C THR A 64 10.57 -11.57 -7.34
N ALA A 65 10.38 -10.27 -7.11
CA ALA A 65 9.10 -9.59 -7.30
C ALA A 65 9.04 -8.83 -8.64
N ASP A 66 7.89 -8.91 -9.31
CA ASP A 66 7.60 -8.04 -10.46
C ASP A 66 7.32 -6.61 -9.97
N LYS A 67 8.17 -5.68 -10.41
CA LYS A 67 8.06 -4.25 -10.15
C LYS A 67 8.00 -3.44 -11.45
N SER A 68 7.53 -4.04 -12.54
CA SER A 68 7.38 -3.37 -13.85
C SER A 68 6.20 -2.40 -13.87
N PHE A 69 5.14 -2.70 -13.12
CA PHE A 69 3.87 -1.96 -13.14
C PHE A 69 3.34 -1.75 -14.56
N GLY A 70 3.50 -2.77 -15.43
CA GLY A 70 3.03 -2.75 -16.82
C GLY A 70 3.90 -1.93 -17.79
N ALA A 71 5.04 -1.40 -17.35
CA ALA A 71 5.95 -0.59 -18.16
C ALA A 71 7.39 -1.13 -18.13
N ILE A 72 8.22 -0.70 -19.08
CA ILE A 72 9.63 -1.11 -19.16
C ILE A 72 10.42 -0.48 -17.99
N PRO A 73 11.08 -1.28 -17.14
CA PRO A 73 11.86 -0.76 -16.01
C PRO A 73 12.91 0.28 -16.43
N GLY A 74 13.12 1.28 -15.57
CA GLY A 74 14.08 2.38 -15.81
C GLY A 74 13.60 3.52 -16.71
N THR A 75 12.41 3.43 -17.32
CA THR A 75 11.85 4.49 -18.17
C THR A 75 11.04 5.53 -17.38
N MET A 76 10.77 6.70 -17.97
CA MET A 76 9.86 7.70 -17.39
C MET A 76 8.40 7.22 -17.36
N GLU A 77 8.01 6.32 -18.27
CA GLU A 77 6.71 5.66 -18.24
C GLU A 77 6.59 4.80 -16.98
N HIS A 78 7.61 3.98 -16.70
CA HIS A 78 7.68 3.20 -15.47
C HIS A 78 7.68 4.08 -14.21
N ALA A 79 8.34 5.23 -14.23
CA ALA A 79 8.26 6.19 -13.11
C ALA A 79 6.81 6.67 -12.87
N ARG A 80 6.04 6.94 -13.93
CA ARG A 80 4.62 7.34 -13.83
C ARG A 80 3.73 6.17 -13.39
N ALA A 81 3.95 4.98 -13.94
CA ALA A 81 3.23 3.76 -13.54
C ALA A 81 3.41 3.45 -12.04
N LYS A 82 4.62 3.65 -11.50
CA LYS A 82 4.87 3.56 -10.05
C LYS A 82 4.10 4.61 -9.26
N VAL A 83 3.98 5.84 -9.78
CA VAL A 83 3.14 6.89 -9.19
C VAL A 83 1.70 6.40 -9.08
N ASP A 84 1.13 5.94 -10.18
CA ASP A 84 -0.25 5.47 -10.21
C ASP A 84 -0.48 4.28 -9.25
N ALA A 85 0.39 3.28 -9.28
CA ALA A 85 0.33 2.12 -8.37
C ALA A 85 0.50 2.53 -6.89
N GLY A 86 1.41 3.46 -6.60
CA GLY A 86 1.64 3.96 -5.24
C GLY A 86 0.43 4.70 -4.68
N PHE A 87 -0.20 5.57 -5.47
CA PHE A 87 -1.40 6.28 -5.06
C PHE A 87 -2.59 5.33 -4.90
N GLU A 88 -2.76 4.34 -5.79
CA GLU A 88 -3.78 3.30 -5.63
C GLU A 88 -3.59 2.53 -4.31
N PHE A 89 -2.35 2.10 -4.01
CA PHE A 89 -2.03 1.39 -2.78
C PHE A 89 -2.37 2.21 -1.53
N MET A 90 -1.96 3.48 -1.48
CA MET A 90 -2.26 4.38 -0.37
C MET A 90 -3.77 4.61 -0.21
N GLN A 91 -4.49 4.85 -1.31
CA GLN A 91 -5.94 5.03 -1.29
C GLN A 91 -6.67 3.77 -0.81
N LYS A 92 -6.24 2.58 -1.22
CA LYS A 92 -6.83 1.31 -0.79
C LYS A 92 -6.56 1.02 0.69
N LEU A 93 -5.40 1.40 1.22
CA LEU A 93 -5.08 1.22 2.65
C LEU A 93 -5.56 2.36 3.56
N GLY A 94 -5.93 3.52 3.01
CA GLY A 94 -6.27 4.69 3.82
C GLY A 94 -5.05 5.35 4.47
N ILE A 95 -3.93 5.35 3.74
CA ILE A 95 -2.70 6.11 4.06
C ILE A 95 -2.82 7.51 3.48
#